data_AF-A0AAZ3QKL7-F1
#
_entry.id   AF-A0AAZ3QKL7-F1
#
_cell.length_a   1.000
_cell.length_b   1.000
_cell.length_c   1.000
_cell.angle_alpha   90.00
_cell.angle_beta   90.00
_cell.angle_gamma   90.00
#
_symmetry.space_group_name_H-M   'P 1'
#
loop_
_entity.id
_entity.type
_entity.pdbx_description
1 polymer ?
#
loop_
_entity_poly.entity_id
_entity_poly.type
_entity_poly.pdbx_seq_one_letter_code
_entity_poly.pdbx_strand_id
1 'polypeptide(L)'
;MGCWFSKKSKRKSPEKEPTPKTVEDKANSSNANNIDLCSNTTEDPPKQYSWDKREKVDPKDFMLTGLKNATVGRLPGKLNGQQFVIQDCDNCKIFVLDHSATITIDDCTNCCIVMGPVKGSVFFRDCKDIKCVVACQQFRTRDCQKMEVFLCCATQPIIEASTGMKFGCFQYYYPELAFHFKDAGLSIFNNNWSNVHDFTPVSGETNWSLLPEDTVVLDHVPAPDPESEFKSVRISAEASRSIVPMTKGGRRKESDESCLFVFFSGDYTTANARKLIDELSVCRGSLVRARGEERDGSNTVTQAYCLFHNKASGKGFVLIQTKEVSMRPEDVSRVFQNDAEGLLEWITNGPVTALELNGDGVVEACKSMASDMFSGTKVFVSDNRNTSSRDVDNFFNFADMQMGL
;
A
#
# COMPACT_ATOMS: atom_id res chain seq x y z
N MET A 1 18.85 19.75 -37.98
CA MET A 1 18.92 18.67 -38.97
C MET A 1 17.98 17.57 -38.47
N GLY A 2 16.90 17.14 -39.13
CA GLY A 2 16.25 17.48 -40.38
C GLY A 2 14.77 17.05 -40.27
N CYS A 3 13.91 17.73 -41.02
CA CYS A 3 12.47 17.49 -41.12
C CYS A 3 12.12 16.20 -41.87
N TRP A 4 10.99 15.58 -41.54
CA TRP A 4 10.17 14.90 -42.55
C TRP A 4 8.66 15.09 -42.31
N PHE A 5 7.95 15.30 -43.42
CA PHE A 5 6.54 15.69 -43.56
C PHE A 5 5.76 14.61 -44.33
N SER A 6 4.41 14.74 -44.29
CA SER A 6 3.34 14.14 -45.14
C SER A 6 2.77 12.79 -44.70
N LYS A 7 1.45 12.51 -44.78
CA LYS A 7 0.26 13.26 -45.27
C LYS A 7 -1.02 12.55 -44.79
N LYS A 8 -2.12 13.32 -44.70
CA LYS A 8 -3.49 12.93 -44.34
C LYS A 8 -4.15 11.94 -45.32
N SER A 9 -5.09 11.12 -44.83
CA SER A 9 -6.14 10.46 -45.64
C SER A 9 -7.53 10.62 -44.97
N LYS A 10 -8.58 10.83 -45.79
CA LYS A 10 -9.97 11.17 -45.43
C LYS A 10 -10.89 9.93 -45.40
N ARG A 11 -11.93 10.03 -44.56
CA ARG A 11 -13.11 9.16 -44.32
C ARG A 11 -13.78 8.49 -45.54
N LYS A 12 -14.38 7.29 -45.31
CA LYS A 12 -15.75 6.93 -45.74
C LYS A 12 -16.31 5.70 -45.00
N SER A 13 -17.61 5.74 -44.68
CA SER A 13 -18.45 4.75 -43.99
C SER A 13 -18.85 3.57 -44.88
N PRO A 14 -19.28 2.41 -44.35
CA PRO A 14 -19.93 1.37 -45.14
C PRO A 14 -21.46 1.31 -44.93
N GLU A 15 -22.18 1.31 -46.06
CA GLU A 15 -23.59 0.92 -46.18
C GLU A 15 -23.73 -0.60 -46.43
N LYS A 16 -24.97 -1.07 -46.22
CA LYS A 16 -25.49 -2.45 -46.20
C LYS A 16 -25.36 -3.21 -47.53
N GLU A 17 -25.29 -4.54 -47.42
CA GLU A 17 -25.63 -5.49 -48.49
C GLU A 17 -26.65 -6.57 -48.01
N PRO A 18 -27.38 -7.23 -48.94
CA PRO A 18 -28.76 -7.68 -48.72
C PRO A 18 -28.97 -9.21 -48.61
N THR A 19 -30.20 -9.57 -48.25
CA THR A 19 -30.80 -10.91 -48.11
C THR A 19 -30.99 -11.68 -49.43
N PRO A 20 -31.06 -13.03 -49.40
CA PRO A 20 -31.62 -13.85 -50.48
C PRO A 20 -33.09 -14.23 -50.26
N LYS A 21 -33.75 -14.55 -51.39
CA LYS A 21 -35.19 -14.70 -51.62
C LYS A 21 -35.78 -16.07 -51.26
N THR A 22 -37.11 -16.01 -51.15
CA THR A 22 -38.19 -17.00 -51.03
C THR A 22 -38.20 -18.18 -51.99
N VAL A 23 -38.87 -19.26 -51.56
CA VAL A 23 -39.60 -20.22 -52.43
C VAL A 23 -41.01 -20.40 -51.87
N GLU A 24 -41.99 -20.24 -52.75
CA GLU A 24 -43.44 -20.45 -52.54
C GLU A 24 -43.80 -21.94 -52.65
N ASP A 25 -44.87 -22.37 -51.98
CA ASP A 25 -45.79 -23.36 -52.56
C ASP A 25 -47.22 -23.17 -52.05
N LYS A 26 -48.17 -23.29 -52.98
CA LYS A 26 -49.61 -23.06 -52.86
C LYS A 26 -50.37 -24.32 -52.44
N ALA A 27 -51.48 -24.19 -51.71
CA ALA A 27 -52.72 -24.94 -51.93
C ALA A 27 -53.90 -24.41 -51.09
N ASN A 28 -55.11 -24.72 -51.55
CA ASN A 28 -56.38 -24.03 -51.37
C ASN A 28 -57.34 -24.69 -50.34
N SER A 29 -58.29 -23.88 -49.84
CA SER A 29 -59.72 -24.22 -49.59
C SER A 29 -60.22 -24.83 -48.25
N SER A 30 -61.12 -24.03 -47.63
CA SER A 30 -62.46 -24.35 -47.08
C SER A 30 -62.71 -25.03 -45.71
N ASN A 31 -63.61 -24.34 -44.96
CA ASN A 31 -64.68 -24.78 -44.05
C ASN A 31 -64.47 -25.00 -42.53
N ALA A 32 -64.94 -24.00 -41.76
CA ALA A 32 -65.86 -24.01 -40.61
C ALA A 32 -65.82 -25.14 -39.54
N ASN A 33 -65.54 -24.77 -38.27
CA ASN A 33 -66.51 -24.66 -37.16
C ASN A 33 -65.83 -24.48 -35.78
N ASN A 34 -66.53 -23.75 -34.89
CA ASN A 34 -66.21 -23.37 -33.50
C ASN A 34 -65.61 -24.46 -32.59
N ILE A 35 -64.78 -24.03 -31.62
CA ILE A 35 -65.00 -24.18 -30.16
C ILE A 35 -63.99 -23.27 -29.41
N ASP A 36 -64.52 -22.52 -28.45
CA ASP A 36 -63.85 -21.65 -27.49
C ASP A 36 -63.17 -22.46 -26.38
N LEU A 37 -61.95 -22.07 -25.97
CA LEU A 37 -61.29 -22.47 -24.71
C LEU A 37 -60.06 -21.57 -24.47
N CYS A 38 -60.20 -20.64 -23.52
CA CYS A 38 -59.12 -19.84 -22.95
C CYS A 38 -57.97 -20.70 -22.39
N SER A 39 -56.71 -20.37 -22.74
CA SER A 39 -55.55 -20.75 -21.93
C SER A 39 -54.37 -19.79 -22.12
N ASN A 40 -54.16 -18.95 -21.10
CA ASN A 40 -52.90 -18.38 -20.60
C ASN A 40 -51.78 -18.05 -21.61
N THR A 41 -51.75 -16.79 -22.07
CA THR A 41 -50.49 -16.14 -22.49
C THR A 41 -49.66 -15.82 -21.24
N THR A 42 -48.71 -16.67 -20.91
CA THR A 42 -47.56 -16.25 -20.10
C THR A 42 -46.73 -15.30 -20.96
N GLU A 43 -46.88 -13.99 -20.75
CA GLU A 43 -45.95 -13.01 -21.31
C GLU A 43 -44.58 -13.26 -20.70
N ASP A 44 -43.63 -13.74 -21.51
CA ASP A 44 -42.23 -13.81 -21.11
C ASP A 44 -41.77 -12.40 -20.71
N PRO A 45 -41.09 -12.24 -19.56
CA PRO A 45 -40.62 -10.94 -19.13
C PRO A 45 -39.70 -10.35 -20.22
N PRO A 46 -39.75 -9.02 -20.45
CA PRO A 46 -38.97 -8.38 -21.49
C PRO A 46 -37.49 -8.70 -21.33
N LYS A 47 -36.83 -9.04 -22.44
CA LYS A 47 -35.39 -9.35 -22.49
C LYS A 47 -34.60 -8.23 -21.82
N GLN A 48 -34.06 -8.51 -20.64
CA GLN A 48 -33.25 -7.57 -19.88
C GLN A 48 -31.78 -7.79 -20.24
N TYR A 49 -31.13 -6.77 -20.78
CA TYR A 49 -29.73 -6.86 -21.18
C TYR A 49 -28.81 -6.38 -20.05
N SER A 50 -27.55 -6.81 -20.07
CA SER A 50 -26.56 -6.46 -19.04
C SER A 50 -26.29 -4.95 -18.95
N TRP A 51 -26.57 -4.17 -19.99
CA TRP A 51 -26.48 -2.71 -19.98
C TRP A 51 -27.71 -2.02 -19.36
N ASP A 52 -28.85 -2.69 -19.25
CA ASP A 52 -30.06 -2.16 -18.61
C ASP A 52 -29.95 -2.17 -17.07
N LYS A 53 -28.95 -2.88 -16.53
CA LYS A 53 -28.60 -2.95 -15.10
C LYS A 53 -27.38 -2.11 -14.71
N ARG A 54 -26.77 -1.37 -15.64
CA ARG A 54 -25.63 -0.50 -15.28
C ARG A 54 -26.14 0.66 -14.44
N GLU A 55 -25.68 0.73 -13.19
CA GLU A 55 -25.84 1.93 -12.38
C GLU A 55 -25.30 3.14 -13.17
N LYS A 56 -26.07 4.22 -13.20
CA LYS A 56 -25.63 5.45 -13.84
C LYS A 56 -24.54 6.07 -12.99
N VAL A 57 -23.30 5.86 -13.38
CA VAL A 57 -22.11 6.44 -12.76
C VAL A 57 -22.02 7.92 -13.17
N ASP A 58 -22.11 8.86 -12.24
CA ASP A 58 -21.86 10.29 -12.51
C ASP A 58 -20.34 10.55 -12.47
N PRO A 59 -19.72 11.10 -13.52
CA PRO A 59 -18.31 11.50 -13.49
C PRO A 59 -17.92 12.33 -12.26
N LYS A 60 -18.83 13.15 -11.72
CA LYS A 60 -18.61 13.96 -10.51
C LYS A 60 -18.35 13.12 -9.27
N ASP A 61 -18.83 11.89 -9.23
CA ASP A 61 -18.58 10.97 -8.11
C ASP A 61 -17.12 10.50 -8.09
N PHE A 62 -16.38 10.67 -9.20
CA PHE A 62 -14.99 10.21 -9.36
C PHE A 62 -14.00 11.35 -9.59
N MET A 63 -14.43 12.59 -9.40
CA MET A 63 -13.56 13.76 -9.49
C MET A 63 -13.88 14.83 -8.45
N LEU A 64 -12.85 15.56 -8.02
CA LEU A 64 -12.94 16.78 -7.23
C LEU A 64 -12.20 17.87 -8.00
N THR A 65 -12.93 18.89 -8.47
CA THR A 65 -12.35 19.91 -9.36
C THR A 65 -12.74 21.32 -8.93
N GLY A 66 -11.77 22.24 -8.89
CA GLY A 66 -12.03 23.67 -8.70
C GLY A 66 -12.50 24.06 -7.30
N LEU A 67 -12.22 23.22 -6.29
CA LEU A 67 -12.70 23.42 -4.93
C LEU A 67 -11.77 24.34 -4.16
N LYS A 68 -12.33 25.19 -3.29
CA LYS A 68 -11.56 26.12 -2.46
C LYS A 68 -12.06 26.15 -1.03
N ASN A 69 -11.14 26.20 -0.06
CA ASN A 69 -11.47 26.35 1.37
C ASN A 69 -12.48 25.29 1.86
N ALA A 70 -12.33 24.05 1.42
CA ALA A 70 -13.33 23.01 1.61
C ALA A 70 -12.74 21.72 2.18
N THR A 71 -13.54 21.05 3.02
CA THR A 71 -13.29 19.68 3.48
C THR A 71 -14.20 18.73 2.70
N VAL A 72 -13.61 17.89 1.85
CA VAL A 72 -14.31 17.05 0.87
C VAL A 72 -13.64 15.68 0.73
N GLY A 73 -14.23 14.75 0.00
CA GLY A 73 -13.63 13.43 -0.18
C GLY A 73 -14.64 12.33 -0.47
N ARG A 74 -14.28 11.10 -0.13
CA ARG A 74 -15.09 9.90 -0.33
C ARG A 74 -15.01 9.01 0.90
N LEU A 75 -16.17 8.62 1.41
CA LEU A 75 -16.29 7.66 2.50
C LEU A 75 -15.97 6.23 2.01
N PRO A 76 -15.69 5.29 2.94
CA PRO A 76 -15.54 3.87 2.61
C PRO A 76 -16.70 3.33 1.75
N GLY A 77 -16.38 2.52 0.74
CA GLY A 77 -17.34 1.90 -0.17
C GLY A 77 -17.94 2.82 -1.25
N LYS A 78 -17.40 4.04 -1.43
CA LYS A 78 -17.86 4.99 -2.46
C LYS A 78 -17.07 4.89 -3.77
N LEU A 79 -15.79 4.54 -3.72
CA LEU A 79 -14.95 4.41 -4.91
C LEU A 79 -14.83 2.97 -5.38
N ASN A 80 -14.80 1.98 -4.49
CA ASN A 80 -14.77 0.55 -4.82
C ASN A 80 -13.75 0.22 -5.93
N GLY A 81 -12.53 0.76 -5.84
CA GLY A 81 -11.45 0.46 -6.78
C GLY A 81 -11.53 1.19 -8.12
N GLN A 82 -12.42 2.17 -8.29
CA GLN A 82 -12.44 3.01 -9.49
C GLN A 82 -11.28 4.03 -9.50
N GLN A 83 -11.06 4.63 -10.67
CA GLN A 83 -10.14 5.76 -10.81
C GLN A 83 -10.71 7.02 -10.12
N PHE A 84 -9.83 7.86 -9.58
CA PHE A 84 -10.22 9.15 -9.01
C PHE A 84 -9.34 10.29 -9.55
N VAL A 85 -9.89 11.49 -9.65
CA VAL A 85 -9.16 12.69 -10.12
C VAL A 85 -9.36 13.82 -9.13
N ILE A 86 -8.28 14.50 -8.75
CA ILE A 86 -8.31 15.72 -7.95
C ILE A 86 -7.61 16.80 -8.78
N GLN A 87 -8.27 17.92 -9.04
CA GLN A 87 -7.74 18.94 -9.94
C GLN A 87 -8.12 20.35 -9.50
N ASP A 88 -7.23 21.32 -9.67
CA ASP A 88 -7.51 22.75 -9.43
C ASP A 88 -8.06 23.05 -8.02
N CYS A 89 -7.62 22.31 -6.99
CA CYS A 89 -8.06 22.51 -5.60
C CYS A 89 -7.10 23.42 -4.83
N ASP A 90 -7.65 24.35 -4.04
CA ASP A 90 -6.87 25.36 -3.30
C ASP A 90 -7.34 25.47 -1.83
N ASN A 91 -6.40 25.31 -0.88
CA ASN A 91 -6.70 25.34 0.54
C ASN A 91 -7.79 24.33 0.97
N CYS A 92 -7.67 23.08 0.51
CA CYS A 92 -8.63 22.01 0.79
C CYS A 92 -8.09 20.93 1.74
N LYS A 93 -8.99 20.33 2.52
CA LYS A 93 -8.75 19.05 3.20
C LYS A 93 -9.49 17.96 2.45
N ILE A 94 -8.78 17.00 1.88
CA ILE A 94 -9.34 15.98 0.99
C ILE A 94 -9.15 14.60 1.61
N PHE A 95 -10.26 13.89 1.88
CA PHE A 95 -10.25 12.58 2.53
C PHE A 95 -10.85 11.51 1.60
N VAL A 96 -10.00 10.85 0.81
CA VAL A 96 -10.39 9.71 -0.03
C VAL A 96 -10.20 8.43 0.80
N LEU A 97 -11.21 8.03 1.56
CA LEU A 97 -11.14 6.95 2.55
C LEU A 97 -11.68 5.62 1.98
N ASP A 98 -11.24 5.27 0.77
CA ASP A 98 -11.57 4.03 0.08
C ASP A 98 -10.39 3.61 -0.84
N HIS A 99 -10.37 2.35 -1.27
CA HIS A 99 -9.40 1.89 -2.26
C HIS A 99 -9.73 2.38 -3.67
N SER A 100 -8.71 2.54 -4.51
CA SER A 100 -8.84 3.07 -5.87
C SER A 100 -7.90 2.37 -6.85
N ALA A 101 -8.21 2.40 -8.15
CA ALA A 101 -7.32 1.86 -9.17
C ALA A 101 -6.09 2.76 -9.39
N THR A 102 -6.32 4.06 -9.58
CA THR A 102 -5.30 5.07 -9.82
C THR A 102 -5.85 6.43 -9.42
N ILE A 103 -4.98 7.33 -8.97
CA ILE A 103 -5.40 8.71 -8.64
C ILE A 103 -4.43 9.71 -9.25
N THR A 104 -4.96 10.71 -9.95
CA THR A 104 -4.19 11.87 -10.45
C THR A 104 -4.56 13.12 -9.67
N ILE A 105 -3.55 13.89 -9.29
CA ILE A 105 -3.67 15.13 -8.54
C ILE A 105 -2.96 16.22 -9.32
N ASP A 106 -3.72 17.17 -9.85
CA ASP A 106 -3.24 18.18 -10.79
C ASP A 106 -3.53 19.59 -10.26
N ASP A 107 -2.57 20.51 -10.41
CA ASP A 107 -2.78 21.95 -10.20
C ASP A 107 -3.34 22.28 -8.79
N CYS A 108 -3.00 21.48 -7.78
CA CYS A 108 -3.49 21.65 -6.41
C CYS A 108 -2.51 22.46 -5.57
N THR A 109 -3.01 23.40 -4.77
CA THR A 109 -2.20 24.25 -3.90
C THR A 109 -2.68 24.22 -2.45
N ASN A 110 -1.75 24.18 -1.49
CA ASN A 110 -2.04 24.31 -0.06
C ASN A 110 -3.10 23.30 0.45
N CYS A 111 -3.03 22.04 0.00
CA CYS A 111 -4.01 21.02 0.34
C CYS A 111 -3.44 19.96 1.30
N CYS A 112 -4.28 19.50 2.22
CA CYS A 112 -4.03 18.32 3.05
C CYS A 112 -4.81 17.14 2.48
N ILE A 113 -4.14 16.06 2.08
CA ILE A 113 -4.79 14.96 1.33
C ILE A 113 -4.52 13.62 2.03
N VAL A 114 -5.58 12.91 2.40
CA VAL A 114 -5.52 11.52 2.86
C VAL A 114 -6.13 10.64 1.80
N MET A 115 -5.41 9.59 1.42
CA MET A 115 -5.83 8.67 0.37
C MET A 115 -5.73 7.23 0.87
N GLY A 116 -6.79 6.47 0.64
CA GLY A 116 -6.79 5.04 0.82
C GLY A 116 -5.84 4.35 -0.17
N PRO A 117 -5.63 3.03 0.00
CA PRO A 117 -4.76 2.22 -0.84
C PRO A 117 -5.09 2.31 -2.34
N VAL A 118 -4.11 2.69 -3.14
CA VAL A 118 -4.22 2.81 -4.60
C VAL A 118 -3.50 1.66 -5.27
N LYS A 119 -4.26 0.77 -5.93
CA LYS A 119 -3.74 -0.45 -6.57
C LYS A 119 -2.61 -0.17 -7.56
N GLY A 120 -2.71 0.92 -8.31
CA GLY A 120 -1.74 1.35 -9.30
C GLY A 120 -0.99 2.60 -8.85
N SER A 121 -1.02 3.62 -9.69
CA SER A 121 -0.25 4.85 -9.50
C SER A 121 -1.01 5.94 -8.76
N VAL A 122 -0.28 6.69 -7.95
CA VAL A 122 -0.64 8.06 -7.55
C VAL A 122 0.31 9.00 -8.25
N PHE A 123 -0.24 9.98 -8.98
CA PHE A 123 0.55 10.92 -9.76
C PHE A 123 0.17 12.37 -9.42
N PHE A 124 1.10 13.09 -8.79
CA PHE A 124 1.01 14.53 -8.58
C PHE A 124 1.66 15.30 -9.74
N ARG A 125 0.96 16.28 -10.29
CA ARG A 125 1.47 17.18 -11.34
C ARG A 125 1.15 18.62 -10.98
N ASP A 126 2.12 19.50 -11.14
CA ASP A 126 1.94 20.95 -10.96
C ASP A 126 1.35 21.32 -9.57
N CYS A 127 1.69 20.55 -8.54
CA CYS A 127 1.17 20.70 -7.18
C CYS A 127 2.12 21.45 -6.26
N LYS A 128 1.58 22.24 -5.33
CA LYS A 128 2.39 23.07 -4.43
C LYS A 128 1.87 23.08 -2.99
N ASP A 129 2.78 23.04 -2.02
CA ASP A 129 2.46 23.13 -0.59
C ASP A 129 1.43 22.03 -0.20
N ILE A 130 1.70 20.78 -0.58
CA ILE A 130 0.82 19.63 -0.31
C ILE A 130 1.34 18.84 0.89
N LYS A 131 0.44 18.46 1.79
CA LYS A 131 0.73 17.53 2.88
C LYS A 131 -0.18 16.31 2.72
N CYS A 132 0.38 15.11 2.66
CA CYS A 132 -0.46 13.95 2.37
C CYS A 132 -0.03 12.64 3.02
N VAL A 133 -1.02 11.77 3.24
CA VAL A 133 -0.85 10.37 3.63
C VAL A 133 -1.32 9.51 2.47
N VAL A 134 -0.43 8.68 1.91
CA VAL A 134 -0.67 7.95 0.65
C VAL A 134 -0.16 6.52 0.75
N ALA A 135 -1.00 5.56 0.36
CA ALA A 135 -0.58 4.18 0.09
C ALA A 135 -0.83 3.85 -1.37
N CYS A 136 0.19 3.38 -2.10
CA CYS A 136 0.09 3.10 -3.53
C CYS A 136 1.08 2.04 -4.00
N GLN A 137 0.86 1.49 -5.20
CA GLN A 137 1.88 0.68 -5.84
C GLN A 137 3.02 1.55 -6.38
N GLN A 138 2.69 2.62 -7.11
CA GLN A 138 3.66 3.55 -7.69
C GLN A 138 3.37 4.98 -7.28
N PHE A 139 4.38 5.66 -6.73
CA PHE A 139 4.30 7.08 -6.41
C PHE A 139 5.10 7.88 -7.43
N ARG A 140 4.47 8.89 -8.05
CA ARG A 140 5.09 9.76 -9.05
C ARG A 140 4.77 11.22 -8.77
N THR A 141 5.76 12.09 -8.94
CA THR A 141 5.55 13.54 -8.98
C THR A 141 6.22 14.16 -10.18
N ARG A 142 5.60 15.18 -10.76
CA ARG A 142 6.21 16.03 -11.76
C ARG A 142 5.85 17.49 -11.48
N ASP A 143 6.80 18.40 -11.65
CA ASP A 143 6.56 19.84 -11.52
C ASP A 143 5.99 20.25 -10.13
N CYS A 144 6.36 19.54 -9.06
CA CYS A 144 5.80 19.75 -7.72
C CYS A 144 6.75 20.51 -6.78
N GLN A 145 6.20 21.27 -5.84
CA GLN A 145 6.99 22.09 -4.91
C GLN A 145 6.49 21.95 -3.47
N LYS A 146 7.41 21.73 -2.52
CA LYS A 146 7.11 21.69 -1.08
C LYS A 146 6.02 20.68 -0.73
N MET A 147 6.31 19.41 -0.96
CA MET A 147 5.40 18.32 -0.57
C MET A 147 5.91 17.60 0.66
N GLU A 148 5.03 17.28 1.60
CA GLU A 148 5.31 16.46 2.78
C GLU A 148 4.43 15.21 2.75
N VAL A 149 5.05 14.05 2.54
CA VAL A 149 4.36 12.81 2.15
C VAL A 149 4.66 11.70 3.16
N PHE A 150 3.63 11.22 3.86
CA PHE A 150 3.68 9.97 4.64
C PHE A 150 3.28 8.81 3.72
N LEU A 151 4.27 8.04 3.28
CA LEU A 151 4.15 7.17 2.12
C LEU A 151 4.22 5.67 2.49
N CYS A 152 3.35 4.90 1.86
CA CYS A 152 3.51 3.46 1.65
C CYS A 152 3.58 3.22 0.14
N CYS A 153 4.73 2.80 -0.37
CA CYS A 153 4.94 2.60 -1.81
C CYS A 153 5.56 1.25 -2.09
N ALA A 154 4.85 0.41 -2.85
CA ALA A 154 5.32 -0.93 -3.17
C ALA A 154 6.55 -0.91 -4.10
N THR A 155 6.68 0.12 -4.94
CA THR A 155 7.86 0.36 -5.79
C THR A 155 8.73 1.51 -5.28
N GLN A 156 9.86 1.77 -5.95
CA GLN A 156 10.68 2.96 -5.72
C GLN A 156 9.86 4.24 -6.02
N PRO A 157 9.68 5.17 -5.05
CA PRO A 157 9.03 6.45 -5.31
C PRO A 157 9.84 7.31 -6.28
N ILE A 158 9.16 7.99 -7.19
CA ILE A 158 9.78 8.77 -8.26
C ILE A 158 9.40 10.25 -8.14
N ILE A 159 10.40 11.12 -8.26
CA ILE A 159 10.19 12.56 -8.47
C ILE A 159 10.88 13.03 -9.76
N GLU A 160 10.28 14.04 -10.40
CA GLU A 160 10.81 14.68 -11.61
C GLU A 160 10.46 16.17 -11.56
N ALA A 161 11.40 17.04 -11.96
CA ALA A 161 11.23 18.49 -12.00
C ALA A 161 10.60 19.08 -10.71
N SER A 162 10.92 18.51 -9.55
CA SER A 162 10.26 18.81 -8.28
C SER A 162 11.28 19.19 -7.21
N THR A 163 10.91 20.03 -6.24
CA THR A 163 11.81 20.47 -5.17
C THR A 163 11.11 20.65 -3.82
N GLY A 164 11.86 20.50 -2.72
CA GLY A 164 11.32 20.59 -1.36
C GLY A 164 10.43 19.40 -1.00
N MET A 165 10.71 18.22 -1.57
CA MET A 165 9.98 16.99 -1.31
C MET A 165 10.44 16.39 0.02
N LYS A 166 9.53 15.99 0.90
CA LYS A 166 9.87 15.35 2.17
C LYS A 166 9.07 14.08 2.35
N PHE A 167 9.73 12.98 2.69
CA PHE A 167 9.10 11.68 2.84
C PHE A 167 9.18 11.16 4.28
N GLY A 168 8.08 10.59 4.75
CA GLY A 168 7.96 9.87 6.01
C GLY A 168 7.28 8.51 5.78
N CYS A 169 7.42 7.58 6.72
CA CYS A 169 6.70 6.31 6.65
C CYS A 169 5.19 6.56 6.82
N PHE A 170 4.36 5.84 6.07
CA PHE A 170 2.91 5.83 6.27
C PHE A 170 2.56 5.50 7.73
N GLN A 171 1.73 6.34 8.33
CA GLN A 171 1.26 6.19 9.71
C GLN A 171 -0.20 6.62 9.80
N TYR A 172 -1.12 5.66 9.63
CA TYR A 172 -2.55 5.93 9.62
C TYR A 172 -3.38 4.68 9.87
N TYR A 173 -4.58 4.89 10.39
CA TYR A 173 -5.56 3.86 10.70
C TYR A 173 -6.98 4.40 10.55
N TYR A 174 -7.85 3.59 9.96
CA TYR A 174 -9.30 3.60 10.16
C TYR A 174 -9.82 2.16 10.00
N PRO A 175 -10.99 1.79 10.53
CA PRO A 175 -11.42 0.40 10.64
C PRO A 175 -11.40 -0.40 9.33
N GLU A 176 -11.77 0.23 8.22
CA GLU A 176 -11.87 -0.39 6.90
C GLU A 176 -10.51 -0.47 6.15
N LEU A 177 -9.49 0.25 6.63
CA LEU A 177 -8.23 0.43 5.91
C LEU A 177 -7.51 -0.89 5.60
N ALA A 178 -7.55 -1.85 6.52
CA ALA A 178 -6.93 -3.17 6.30
C ALA A 178 -7.58 -3.93 5.12
N PHE A 179 -8.91 -3.85 4.98
CA PHE A 179 -9.62 -4.43 3.84
C PHE A 179 -9.32 -3.66 2.55
N HIS A 180 -9.24 -2.34 2.61
CA HIS A 180 -8.86 -1.55 1.44
C HIS A 180 -7.44 -1.88 0.93
N PHE A 181 -6.47 -2.19 1.80
CA PHE A 181 -5.15 -2.66 1.39
C PHE A 181 -5.25 -3.99 0.63
N LYS A 182 -6.05 -4.92 1.17
CA LYS A 182 -6.32 -6.22 0.54
C LYS A 182 -6.99 -6.06 -0.82
N ASP A 183 -8.04 -5.24 -0.94
CA ASP A 183 -8.78 -5.02 -2.17
C ASP A 183 -7.94 -4.31 -3.24
N ALA A 184 -7.03 -3.42 -2.82
CA ALA A 184 -6.03 -2.82 -3.70
C ALA A 184 -4.91 -3.80 -4.11
N GLY A 185 -4.80 -4.96 -3.47
CA GLY A 185 -3.71 -5.92 -3.70
C GLY A 185 -2.35 -5.40 -3.23
N LEU A 186 -2.32 -4.56 -2.20
CA LEU A 186 -1.09 -4.01 -1.63
C LEU A 186 -0.77 -4.72 -0.31
N SER A 187 0.44 -5.28 -0.21
CA SER A 187 0.94 -5.77 1.07
C SER A 187 1.38 -4.59 1.95
N ILE A 188 0.96 -4.61 3.21
CA ILE A 188 1.43 -3.67 4.24
C ILE A 188 2.92 -3.84 4.57
N PHE A 189 3.53 -4.95 4.14
CA PHE A 189 4.94 -5.25 4.34
C PHE A 189 5.81 -4.87 3.13
N ASN A 190 5.25 -4.30 2.06
CA ASN A 190 6.04 -3.83 0.91
C ASN A 190 6.03 -2.31 0.85
N ASN A 191 7.00 -1.68 1.51
CA ASN A 191 7.07 -0.21 1.61
C ASN A 191 8.49 0.36 1.42
N ASN A 192 8.72 1.04 0.30
CA ASN A 192 10.01 1.64 -0.09
C ASN A 192 10.02 3.17 0.04
N TRP A 193 9.19 3.73 0.93
CA TRP A 193 8.94 5.16 1.08
C TRP A 193 10.17 6.09 1.14
N SER A 194 11.31 5.59 1.60
CA SER A 194 12.54 6.35 1.80
C SER A 194 13.58 6.23 0.67
N ASN A 195 13.39 5.31 -0.28
CA ASN A 195 14.32 5.07 -1.39
C ASN A 195 13.86 5.85 -2.63
N VAL A 196 13.98 7.18 -2.62
CA VAL A 196 13.41 8.03 -3.68
C VAL A 196 14.38 8.15 -4.86
N HIS A 197 13.86 7.94 -6.07
CA HIS A 197 14.57 8.23 -7.32
C HIS A 197 14.20 9.62 -7.85
N ASP A 198 15.22 10.45 -8.09
CA ASP A 198 15.07 11.77 -8.70
C ASP A 198 15.59 11.72 -10.15
N PHE A 199 14.69 11.95 -11.12
CA PHE A 199 15.03 11.99 -12.55
C PHE A 199 15.76 13.27 -12.96
N THR A 200 15.69 14.33 -12.15
CA THR A 200 16.21 15.66 -12.45
C THR A 200 17.07 16.19 -11.30
N PRO A 201 18.11 15.46 -10.87
CA PRO A 201 18.97 15.90 -9.78
C PRO A 201 19.73 17.16 -10.19
N VAL A 202 19.85 18.12 -9.26
CA VAL A 202 20.63 19.34 -9.45
C VAL A 202 21.93 19.22 -8.64
N SER A 203 23.07 19.44 -9.29
CA SER A 203 24.38 19.31 -8.63
C SER A 203 24.52 20.29 -7.46
N GLY A 204 24.80 19.75 -6.27
CA GLY A 204 24.99 20.55 -5.05
C GLY A 204 23.70 20.89 -4.31
N GLU A 205 22.54 20.47 -4.83
CA GLU A 205 21.23 20.63 -4.19
C GLU A 205 20.56 19.28 -3.98
N THR A 206 19.63 19.24 -3.04
CA THR A 206 18.88 18.03 -2.69
C THR A 206 17.39 18.32 -2.83
N ASN A 207 16.78 17.80 -3.90
CA ASN A 207 15.36 18.02 -4.19
C ASN A 207 14.42 17.34 -3.20
N TRP A 208 14.91 16.32 -2.48
CA TRP A 208 14.11 15.56 -1.52
C TRP A 208 14.88 15.20 -0.25
N SER A 209 14.18 15.15 0.88
CA SER A 209 14.75 14.67 2.15
C SER A 209 13.75 13.80 2.90
N LEU A 210 14.16 13.26 4.04
CA LEU A 210 13.27 12.52 4.92
C LEU A 210 12.73 13.46 6.02
N LEU A 211 11.45 13.35 6.34
CA LEU A 211 10.85 14.03 7.50
C LEU A 211 11.56 13.59 8.80
N PRO A 212 11.60 14.40 9.86
CA PRO A 212 12.09 13.97 11.18
C PRO A 212 11.37 12.71 11.70
N GLU A 213 12.05 11.85 12.47
CA GLU A 213 11.45 10.61 13.01
C GLU A 213 10.35 10.88 14.06
N ASP A 214 10.40 12.02 14.74
CA ASP A 214 9.45 12.48 15.75
C ASP A 214 8.30 13.31 15.16
N THR A 215 8.19 13.37 13.82
CA THR A 215 7.12 14.10 13.14
C THR A 215 5.75 13.55 13.54
N VAL A 216 4.89 14.40 14.07
CA VAL A 216 3.51 14.06 14.39
C VAL A 216 2.65 14.23 13.14
N VAL A 217 2.11 13.13 12.61
CA VAL A 217 1.32 13.12 11.36
C VAL A 217 0.19 14.16 11.38
N LEU A 218 -0.52 14.29 12.51
CA LEU A 218 -1.68 15.17 12.63
C LEU A 218 -1.34 16.68 12.62
N ASP A 219 -0.09 17.06 12.89
CA ASP A 219 0.37 18.45 12.75
C ASP A 219 0.54 18.84 11.26
N HIS A 220 0.70 17.83 10.40
CA HIS A 220 0.84 18.00 8.97
C HIS A 220 -0.47 17.72 8.22
N VAL A 221 -1.14 16.63 8.56
CA VAL A 221 -2.38 16.17 7.93
C VAL A 221 -3.44 16.01 9.02
N PRO A 222 -4.17 17.09 9.35
CA PRO A 222 -5.12 17.08 10.46
C PRO A 222 -6.28 16.11 10.18
N ALA A 223 -6.88 15.60 11.25
CA ALA A 223 -8.11 14.83 11.16
C ALA A 223 -9.24 15.66 10.52
N PRO A 224 -10.26 15.00 9.94
CA PRO A 224 -11.42 15.69 9.42
C PRO A 224 -12.09 16.57 10.48
N ASP A 225 -12.69 17.67 10.04
CA ASP A 225 -13.40 18.57 10.94
C ASP A 225 -14.57 17.81 11.62
N PRO A 226 -14.84 18.05 12.91
CA PRO A 226 -15.89 17.31 13.65
C PRO A 226 -17.30 17.40 13.03
N GLU A 227 -17.57 18.49 12.30
CA GLU A 227 -18.85 18.72 11.60
C GLU A 227 -18.85 18.22 10.16
N SER A 228 -17.73 17.70 9.66
CA SER A 228 -17.65 17.15 8.31
C SER A 228 -18.39 15.83 8.18
N GLU A 229 -18.67 15.43 6.94
CA GLU A 229 -19.27 14.12 6.62
C GLU A 229 -18.40 12.93 7.06
N PHE A 230 -17.10 13.16 7.31
CA PHE A 230 -16.12 12.14 7.69
C PHE A 230 -16.08 11.86 9.19
N LYS A 231 -16.86 12.55 10.02
CA LYS A 231 -16.86 12.40 11.49
C LYS A 231 -17.15 10.98 11.99
N SER A 232 -17.80 10.16 11.17
CA SER A 232 -18.09 8.74 11.49
C SER A 232 -16.85 7.85 11.37
N VAL A 233 -15.83 8.25 10.61
CA VAL A 233 -14.65 7.44 10.38
C VAL A 233 -13.66 7.62 11.52
N ARG A 234 -13.40 6.54 12.26
CA ARG A 234 -12.53 6.55 13.45
C ARG A 234 -11.06 6.51 13.05
N ILE A 235 -10.53 7.69 12.75
CA ILE A 235 -9.14 7.88 12.34
C ILE A 235 -8.21 7.85 13.55
N SER A 236 -7.05 7.23 13.39
CA SER A 236 -5.89 7.39 14.27
C SER A 236 -4.64 7.51 13.41
N ALA A 237 -3.72 8.37 13.85
CA ALA A 237 -2.38 8.46 13.29
C ALA A 237 -1.33 8.19 14.37
N GLU A 238 -1.64 7.31 15.33
CA GLU A 238 -0.68 6.80 16.30
C GLU A 238 0.17 5.69 15.67
N ALA A 239 1.47 5.67 15.95
CA ALA A 239 2.40 4.68 15.42
C ALA A 239 1.98 3.23 15.74
N SER A 240 1.51 2.97 16.97
CA SER A 240 1.07 1.64 17.42
C SER A 240 -0.23 1.16 16.77
N ARG A 241 -1.02 2.08 16.20
CA ARG A 241 -2.29 1.75 15.54
C ARG A 241 -2.16 1.67 14.02
N SER A 242 -1.04 2.12 13.46
CA SER A 242 -0.84 2.17 12.02
C SER A 242 -1.04 0.79 11.36
N ILE A 243 -1.76 0.79 10.25
CA ILE A 243 -1.91 -0.41 9.41
C ILE A 243 -0.60 -0.76 8.71
N VAL A 244 0.26 0.19 8.39
CA VAL A 244 1.60 -0.11 7.86
C VAL A 244 2.59 -0.09 9.03
N PRO A 245 3.40 -1.14 9.24
CA PRO A 245 4.42 -1.13 10.27
C PRO A 245 5.39 0.05 10.09
N MET A 246 5.73 0.70 11.20
CA MET A 246 6.67 1.82 11.19
C MET A 246 8.09 1.31 10.92
N THR A 247 8.65 1.69 9.77
CA THR A 247 9.99 1.28 9.33
C THR A 247 10.94 2.48 9.34
N LYS A 248 12.22 2.22 9.64
CA LYS A 248 13.28 3.23 9.61
C LYS A 248 13.75 3.54 8.17
N GLY A 249 13.57 2.60 7.25
CA GLY A 249 13.93 2.74 5.84
C GLY A 249 15.41 3.07 5.66
N GLY A 250 15.71 3.95 4.71
CA GLY A 250 17.07 4.40 4.36
C GLY A 250 17.71 5.37 5.36
N ARG A 251 17.15 5.56 6.57
CA ARG A 251 17.79 6.38 7.60
C ARG A 251 19.02 5.66 8.16
N ARG A 252 19.92 6.44 8.77
CA ARG A 252 21.15 5.92 9.38
C ARG A 252 20.84 4.89 10.48
N LYS A 253 21.41 3.69 10.34
CA LYS A 253 21.39 2.64 11.36
C LYS A 253 22.25 3.03 12.57
N GLU A 254 21.84 2.60 13.76
CA GLU A 254 22.53 2.95 15.01
C GLU A 254 23.50 1.87 15.48
N SER A 255 23.30 0.65 14.98
CA SER A 255 24.17 -0.50 15.16
C SER A 255 24.61 -1.04 13.80
N ASP A 256 25.77 -1.70 13.77
CA ASP A 256 26.25 -2.48 12.63
C ASP A 256 25.60 -3.87 12.56
N GLU A 257 24.94 -4.30 13.63
CA GLU A 257 24.30 -5.60 13.74
C GLU A 257 22.85 -5.53 13.21
N SER A 258 22.57 -6.35 12.18
CA SER A 258 21.22 -6.60 11.68
C SER A 258 20.83 -8.07 11.88
N CYS A 259 19.55 -8.37 11.88
CA CYS A 259 19.01 -9.73 11.88
C CYS A 259 17.89 -9.84 10.84
N LEU A 260 17.93 -10.90 10.03
CA LEU A 260 16.84 -11.29 9.17
C LEU A 260 15.88 -12.20 9.94
N PHE A 261 14.61 -11.84 9.99
CA PHE A 261 13.54 -12.67 10.55
C PHE A 261 12.48 -12.92 9.47
N VAL A 262 12.23 -14.19 9.12
CA VAL A 262 11.28 -14.56 8.06
C VAL A 262 10.19 -15.46 8.63
N PHE A 263 8.95 -15.04 8.42
CA PHE A 263 7.77 -15.88 8.61
C PHE A 263 7.36 -16.52 7.28
N PHE A 264 7.04 -17.81 7.31
CA PHE A 264 6.46 -18.51 6.17
C PHE A 264 4.94 -18.35 6.14
N SER A 265 4.33 -18.53 4.97
CA SER A 265 2.88 -18.38 4.77
C SER A 265 2.08 -19.32 5.67
N GLY A 266 1.06 -18.78 6.33
CA GLY A 266 0.15 -19.48 7.24
C GLY A 266 -0.92 -18.54 7.79
N ASP A 267 -1.94 -19.10 8.45
CA ASP A 267 -3.14 -18.35 8.88
C ASP A 267 -2.85 -17.17 9.83
N TYR A 268 -1.76 -17.26 10.60
CA TYR A 268 -1.39 -16.27 11.61
C TYR A 268 -0.15 -15.44 11.26
N THR A 269 0.39 -15.57 10.04
CA THR A 269 1.67 -14.93 9.65
C THR A 269 1.67 -13.42 9.86
N THR A 270 0.66 -12.71 9.39
CA THR A 270 0.54 -11.26 9.59
C THR A 270 0.42 -10.87 11.06
N ALA A 271 -0.33 -11.65 11.86
CA ALA A 271 -0.50 -11.39 13.29
C ALA A 271 0.80 -11.65 14.05
N ASN A 272 1.53 -12.71 13.72
CA ASN A 272 2.82 -13.06 14.31
C ASN A 272 3.89 -12.02 13.97
N ALA A 273 3.95 -11.57 12.72
CA ALA A 273 4.86 -10.50 12.31
C ALA A 273 4.58 -9.19 13.08
N ARG A 274 3.31 -8.80 13.22
CA ARG A 274 2.94 -7.64 14.04
C ARG A 274 3.31 -7.81 15.50
N LYS A 275 3.02 -8.98 16.09
CA LYS A 275 3.36 -9.28 17.48
C LYS A 275 4.86 -9.14 17.73
N LEU A 276 5.70 -9.64 16.82
CA LEU A 276 7.15 -9.46 16.92
C LEU A 276 7.54 -7.97 16.86
N ILE A 277 6.97 -7.20 15.91
CA ILE A 277 7.22 -5.76 15.77
C ILE A 277 6.80 -4.97 17.01
N ASP A 278 5.68 -5.34 17.63
CA ASP A 278 5.16 -4.70 18.84
C ASP A 278 6.07 -4.98 20.04
N GLU A 279 6.53 -6.22 20.25
CA GLU A 279 7.46 -6.57 21.33
C GLU A 279 8.80 -5.81 21.22
N LEU A 280 9.31 -5.65 20.00
CA LEU A 280 10.53 -4.86 19.74
C LEU A 280 10.33 -3.38 20.14
N SER A 281 9.14 -2.84 19.86
CA SER A 281 8.76 -1.47 20.21
C SER A 281 8.62 -1.28 21.73
N VAL A 282 8.11 -2.28 22.44
CA VAL A 282 7.99 -2.28 23.92
C VAL A 282 9.36 -2.33 24.59
N CYS A 283 10.32 -3.12 24.07
CA CYS A 283 11.70 -3.09 24.58
C CYS A 283 12.33 -1.69 24.44
N ARG A 284 12.02 -0.95 23.35
CA ARG A 284 12.47 0.45 23.18
C ARG A 284 11.85 1.39 24.22
N GLY A 285 10.53 1.29 24.46
CA GLY A 285 9.82 2.14 25.44
C GLY A 285 10.24 1.89 26.89
N SER A 286 10.45 0.63 27.28
CA SER A 286 10.92 0.26 28.61
C SER A 286 12.33 0.79 28.91
N LEU A 287 13.20 0.85 27.90
CA LEU A 287 14.56 1.38 28.03
C LEU A 287 14.59 2.90 28.19
N VAL A 288 13.67 3.62 27.52
CA VAL A 288 13.50 5.07 27.68
C VAL A 288 13.02 5.38 29.11
N ARG A 289 12.06 4.61 29.64
CA ARG A 289 11.58 4.76 31.03
C ARG A 289 12.65 4.38 32.06
N ALA A 290 13.48 3.37 31.82
CA ALA A 290 14.58 3.05 32.75
C ALA A 290 15.62 4.18 32.89
N ARG A 291 15.66 5.14 31.95
CA ARG A 291 16.51 6.35 32.03
C ARG A 291 15.86 7.53 32.77
N GLY A 292 14.57 7.46 33.08
CA GLY A 292 13.84 8.44 33.90
C GLY A 292 13.13 7.70 35.02
N GLU A 293 13.71 7.72 36.23
CA GLU A 293 13.25 6.98 37.40
C GLU A 293 11.72 6.93 37.58
N GLU A 294 11.11 5.74 37.45
CA GLU A 294 9.98 5.27 38.26
C GLU A 294 9.78 3.76 38.03
N ARG A 295 9.86 2.98 39.11
CA ARG A 295 9.65 1.52 39.11
C ARG A 295 8.17 1.24 39.38
N ASP A 296 7.43 0.81 38.37
CA ASP A 296 6.13 0.17 38.57
C ASP A 296 6.29 -1.36 38.46
N GLY A 297 5.65 -2.08 39.40
CA GLY A 297 6.00 -3.43 39.85
C GLY A 297 5.41 -4.59 39.06
N SER A 298 5.01 -4.43 37.79
CA SER A 298 4.47 -5.52 36.99
C SER A 298 5.58 -6.25 36.20
N ASN A 299 6.31 -7.15 36.87
CA ASN A 299 7.35 -7.97 36.22
C ASN A 299 6.73 -8.93 35.18
N THR A 300 6.83 -8.59 33.90
CA THR A 300 6.62 -9.53 32.78
C THR A 300 7.96 -10.14 32.36
N VAL A 301 7.93 -11.36 31.81
CA VAL A 301 9.12 -12.06 31.28
C VAL A 301 9.88 -11.19 30.27
N THR A 302 9.16 -10.40 29.46
CA THR A 302 9.69 -9.42 28.51
C THR A 302 10.50 -8.31 29.17
N GLN A 303 10.02 -7.74 30.28
CA GLN A 303 10.73 -6.67 30.98
C GLN A 303 12.05 -7.18 31.60
N ALA A 304 12.05 -8.40 32.13
CA ALA A 304 13.27 -9.07 32.58
C ALA A 304 14.23 -9.35 31.42
N TYR A 305 13.73 -9.76 30.25
CA TYR A 305 14.53 -10.01 29.04
C TYR A 305 15.23 -8.74 28.52
N CYS A 306 14.46 -7.65 28.33
CA CYS A 306 15.05 -6.37 27.91
C CYS A 306 16.05 -5.85 28.97
N LEU A 307 15.79 -6.03 30.28
CA LEU A 307 16.69 -5.61 31.36
C LEU A 307 17.97 -6.46 31.49
N PHE A 308 17.92 -7.77 31.21
CA PHE A 308 19.07 -8.67 31.30
C PHE A 308 20.00 -8.54 30.09
N HIS A 309 19.46 -8.41 28.86
CA HIS A 309 20.27 -8.41 27.64
C HIS A 309 20.58 -7.00 27.08
N ASN A 310 19.71 -5.98 27.26
CA ASN A 310 19.98 -4.61 26.78
C ASN A 310 20.73 -3.72 27.78
N LYS A 311 21.21 -4.27 28.91
CA LYS A 311 21.96 -3.51 29.92
C LYS A 311 23.30 -2.97 29.41
N ALA A 312 23.81 -3.47 28.28
CA ALA A 312 25.11 -3.09 27.73
C ALA A 312 25.08 -2.00 26.63
N SER A 313 23.98 -1.82 25.89
CA SER A 313 23.95 -0.93 24.70
C SER A 313 23.03 0.30 24.84
N GLY A 314 22.06 0.29 25.75
CA GLY A 314 21.23 1.47 26.01
C GLY A 314 20.36 1.93 24.82
N LYS A 315 20.12 1.08 23.82
CA LYS A 315 19.23 1.37 22.68
C LYS A 315 18.37 0.14 22.34
N GLY A 316 17.07 0.34 22.14
CA GLY A 316 16.15 -0.73 21.73
C GLY A 316 16.31 -1.10 20.24
N PHE A 317 15.82 -2.27 19.86
CA PHE A 317 15.82 -2.72 18.47
C PHE A 317 14.89 -1.85 17.59
N VAL A 318 15.24 -1.72 16.31
CA VAL A 318 14.45 -0.97 15.33
C VAL A 318 14.14 -1.83 14.11
N LEU A 319 12.93 -1.66 13.58
CA LEU A 319 12.53 -2.25 12.30
C LEU A 319 13.06 -1.39 11.15
N ILE A 320 13.99 -1.92 10.37
CA ILE A 320 14.58 -1.20 9.23
C ILE A 320 13.64 -1.23 8.04
N GLN A 321 13.23 -2.41 7.62
CA GLN A 321 12.38 -2.63 6.45
C GLN A 321 11.70 -3.99 6.54
N THR A 322 10.68 -4.16 5.71
CA THR A 322 9.91 -5.38 5.57
C THR A 322 9.75 -5.72 4.10
N LYS A 323 9.52 -6.99 3.78
CA LYS A 323 9.07 -7.45 2.45
C LYS A 323 8.13 -8.63 2.58
N GLU A 324 7.17 -8.70 1.66
CA GLU A 324 6.36 -9.88 1.38
C GLU A 324 6.59 -10.30 -0.07
N VAL A 325 7.18 -11.48 -0.27
CA VAL A 325 7.60 -11.95 -1.60
C VAL A 325 7.42 -13.46 -1.73
N SER A 326 7.00 -13.93 -2.91
CA SER A 326 6.92 -15.36 -3.22
C SER A 326 8.27 -15.91 -3.62
N MET A 327 8.67 -17.08 -3.13
CA MET A 327 9.97 -17.68 -3.48
C MET A 327 9.76 -18.93 -4.32
N ARG A 328 10.60 -19.15 -5.34
CA ARG A 328 10.69 -20.44 -6.02
C ARG A 328 11.72 -21.33 -5.31
N PRO A 329 11.64 -22.66 -5.45
CA PRO A 329 12.61 -23.58 -4.85
C PRO A 329 14.07 -23.21 -5.15
N GLU A 330 14.39 -22.80 -6.39
CA GLU A 330 15.75 -22.37 -6.75
C GLU A 330 16.24 -21.11 -6.01
N ASP A 331 15.32 -20.24 -5.59
CA ASP A 331 15.63 -19.00 -4.88
C ASP A 331 15.97 -19.27 -3.41
N VAL A 332 15.38 -20.32 -2.80
CA VAL A 332 15.61 -20.69 -1.39
C VAL A 332 17.07 -21.04 -1.14
N SER A 333 17.66 -21.89 -1.98
CA SER A 333 19.07 -22.28 -1.85
C SER A 333 20.01 -21.10 -2.00
N ARG A 334 19.66 -20.12 -2.84
CA ARG A 334 20.47 -18.91 -3.03
C ARG A 334 20.39 -17.97 -1.82
N VAL A 335 19.18 -17.78 -1.29
CA VAL A 335 18.91 -16.82 -0.22
C VAL A 335 19.35 -17.35 1.14
N PHE A 336 18.95 -18.57 1.49
CA PHE A 336 19.20 -19.17 2.80
C PHE A 336 20.43 -20.08 2.85
N GLN A 337 21.06 -20.36 1.70
CA GLN A 337 22.32 -21.10 1.61
C GLN A 337 22.27 -22.45 2.37
N ASN A 338 23.09 -22.61 3.41
CA ASN A 338 23.19 -23.84 4.20
C ASN A 338 21.91 -24.16 4.97
N ASP A 339 21.06 -23.16 5.21
CA ASP A 339 19.81 -23.31 5.96
C ASP A 339 18.59 -23.59 5.05
N ALA A 340 18.82 -23.79 3.75
CA ALA A 340 17.75 -24.04 2.78
C ALA A 340 17.04 -25.40 2.99
N GLU A 341 17.76 -26.38 3.55
CA GLU A 341 17.21 -27.71 3.82
C GLU A 341 16.10 -27.61 4.88
N GLY A 342 14.90 -28.11 4.54
CA GLY A 342 13.72 -27.99 5.40
C GLY A 342 12.95 -26.66 5.32
N LEU A 343 13.35 -25.72 4.45
CA LEU A 343 12.54 -24.53 4.13
C LEU A 343 11.71 -24.70 2.85
N LEU A 344 12.10 -25.62 1.98
CA LEU A 344 11.46 -25.86 0.66
C LEU A 344 9.97 -26.19 0.76
N GLU A 345 9.54 -26.95 1.76
CA GLU A 345 8.13 -27.30 1.96
C GLU A 345 7.28 -26.10 2.42
N TRP A 346 7.90 -25.08 3.00
CA TRP A 346 7.21 -23.93 3.58
C TRP A 346 7.02 -22.80 2.59
N ILE A 347 7.92 -22.65 1.61
CA ILE A 347 7.79 -21.62 0.57
C ILE A 347 6.67 -21.92 -0.43
N THR A 348 6.22 -23.18 -0.54
CA THR A 348 5.10 -23.55 -1.41
C THR A 348 3.75 -23.12 -0.84
N ASN A 349 3.67 -22.73 0.43
CA ASN A 349 2.44 -22.31 1.10
C ASN A 349 2.00 -20.88 0.71
N GLY A 350 2.87 -20.11 0.06
CA GLY A 350 2.60 -18.74 -0.35
C GLY A 350 3.77 -17.79 -0.10
N PRO A 351 3.55 -16.47 -0.20
CA PRO A 351 4.58 -15.47 0.07
C PRO A 351 5.16 -15.60 1.48
N VAL A 352 6.45 -15.32 1.61
CA VAL A 352 7.11 -15.19 2.91
C VAL A 352 7.13 -13.73 3.34
N THR A 353 7.04 -13.47 4.64
CA THR A 353 7.15 -12.12 5.22
C THR A 353 8.47 -11.98 5.94
N ALA A 354 9.36 -11.14 5.43
CA ALA A 354 10.66 -10.85 6.02
C ALA A 354 10.69 -9.49 6.73
N LEU A 355 11.43 -9.44 7.82
CA LEU A 355 11.71 -8.27 8.62
C LEU A 355 13.22 -8.12 8.77
N GLU A 356 13.75 -6.93 8.48
CA GLU A 356 15.11 -6.56 8.87
C GLU A 356 15.07 -5.79 10.18
N LEU A 357 15.73 -6.33 11.20
CA LEU A 357 15.85 -5.74 12.52
C LEU A 357 17.28 -5.28 12.75
N ASN A 358 17.48 -4.17 13.46
CA ASN A 358 18.80 -3.62 13.75
C ASN A 358 18.95 -3.21 15.22
N GLY A 359 20.13 -3.45 15.77
CA GLY A 359 20.49 -3.09 17.15
C GLY A 359 21.51 -4.07 17.74
N ASP A 360 22.25 -3.64 18.76
CA ASP A 360 23.28 -4.48 19.37
C ASP A 360 22.63 -5.68 20.09
N GLY A 361 23.07 -6.91 19.75
CA GLY A 361 22.51 -8.15 20.28
C GLY A 361 21.17 -8.55 19.66
N VAL A 362 20.77 -7.93 18.54
CA VAL A 362 19.48 -8.21 17.89
C VAL A 362 19.36 -9.67 17.42
N VAL A 363 20.45 -10.32 17.03
CA VAL A 363 20.42 -11.72 16.58
C VAL A 363 20.00 -12.65 17.72
N GLU A 364 20.67 -12.57 18.86
CA GLU A 364 20.35 -13.41 20.03
C GLU A 364 18.94 -13.12 20.56
N ALA A 365 18.53 -11.84 20.56
CA ALA A 365 17.18 -11.47 20.93
C ALA A 365 16.12 -12.11 20.03
N CYS A 366 16.33 -12.05 18.71
CA CYS A 366 15.42 -12.65 17.75
C CYS A 366 15.31 -14.17 17.90
N LYS A 367 16.42 -14.85 18.20
CA LYS A 367 16.42 -16.30 18.44
C LYS A 367 15.59 -16.67 19.68
N SER A 368 15.73 -15.92 20.77
CA SER A 368 14.89 -16.13 21.97
C SER A 368 13.42 -15.82 21.71
N MET A 369 13.11 -14.73 20.99
CA MET A 369 11.72 -14.42 20.64
C MET A 369 11.11 -15.51 19.76
N ALA A 370 11.89 -16.08 18.83
CA ALA A 370 11.47 -17.22 18.03
C ALA A 370 11.14 -18.45 18.89
N SER A 371 11.99 -18.82 19.85
CA SER A 371 11.72 -19.95 20.74
C SER A 371 10.55 -19.71 21.68
N ASP A 372 10.44 -18.52 22.25
CA ASP A 372 9.53 -18.26 23.36
C ASP A 372 8.12 -17.92 22.87
N MET A 373 8.02 -17.18 21.77
CA MET A 373 6.75 -16.68 21.24
C MET A 373 6.19 -17.52 20.09
N PHE A 374 7.07 -18.21 19.36
CA PHE A 374 6.75 -18.86 18.09
C PHE A 374 7.19 -20.32 18.02
N SER A 375 7.33 -21.02 19.16
CA SER A 375 7.77 -22.43 19.26
C SER A 375 7.02 -23.43 18.37
N GLY A 376 5.76 -23.15 18.01
CA GLY A 376 4.94 -23.97 17.11
C GLY A 376 4.87 -23.47 15.66
N THR A 377 5.58 -22.39 15.32
CA THR A 377 5.54 -21.77 13.98
C THR A 377 6.91 -21.89 13.34
N LYS A 378 6.98 -22.40 12.10
CA LYS A 378 8.22 -22.38 11.35
C LYS A 378 8.60 -20.93 11.01
N VAL A 379 9.79 -20.54 11.43
CA VAL A 379 10.41 -19.25 11.12
C VAL A 379 11.87 -19.47 10.72
N PHE A 380 12.44 -18.53 9.98
CA PHE A 380 13.88 -18.41 9.80
C PHE A 380 14.36 -17.17 10.56
N VAL A 381 15.47 -17.30 11.28
CA VAL A 381 16.13 -16.21 11.98
C VAL A 381 17.62 -16.34 11.68
N SER A 382 18.29 -15.23 11.36
CA SER A 382 19.75 -15.23 11.24
C SER A 382 20.41 -15.91 12.44
N ASP A 383 21.32 -16.83 12.19
CA ASP A 383 21.88 -17.67 13.27
C ASP A 383 23.03 -16.98 14.02
N ASN A 384 23.82 -16.17 13.33
CA ASN A 384 25.07 -15.60 13.86
C ASN A 384 25.24 -14.13 13.46
N ARG A 385 25.65 -13.28 14.42
CA ARG A 385 26.00 -11.87 14.20
C ARG A 385 26.97 -11.62 13.04
N ASN A 386 27.93 -12.52 12.83
CA ASN A 386 28.96 -12.34 11.80
C ASN A 386 28.45 -12.62 10.37
N THR A 387 27.33 -13.34 10.23
CA THR A 387 26.76 -13.71 8.93
C THR A 387 25.39 -13.08 8.68
N SER A 388 24.75 -12.50 9.70
CA SER A 388 23.38 -11.99 9.62
C SER A 388 23.21 -10.87 8.61
N SER A 389 24.22 -10.00 8.42
CA SER A 389 24.21 -8.98 7.38
C SER A 389 24.13 -9.60 5.98
N ARG A 390 24.83 -10.72 5.75
CA ARG A 390 24.76 -11.45 4.48
C ARG A 390 23.39 -12.07 4.25
N ASP A 391 22.73 -12.58 5.29
CA ASP A 391 21.36 -13.13 5.17
C ASP A 391 20.39 -12.03 4.73
N VAL A 392 20.46 -10.87 5.38
CA VAL A 392 19.71 -9.66 5.01
C VAL A 392 19.98 -9.29 3.56
N ASP A 393 21.24 -9.11 3.18
CA ASP A 393 21.62 -8.71 1.82
C ASP A 393 21.13 -9.72 0.79
N ASN A 394 21.30 -11.03 1.03
CA ASN A 394 20.83 -12.07 0.13
C ASN A 394 19.31 -12.00 -0.07
N PHE A 395 18.54 -11.85 1.02
CA PHE A 395 17.09 -11.83 0.95
C PHE A 395 16.56 -10.57 0.27
N PHE A 396 17.00 -9.39 0.70
CA PHE A 396 16.45 -8.13 0.19
C PHE A 396 16.92 -7.85 -1.24
N ASN A 397 18.15 -8.21 -1.63
CA ASN A 397 18.57 -8.13 -3.04
C ASN A 397 17.72 -9.05 -3.92
N PHE A 398 17.42 -10.27 -3.45
CA PHE A 398 16.52 -11.18 -4.16
C PHE A 398 15.12 -10.58 -4.30
N ALA A 399 14.55 -10.07 -3.20
CA ALA A 399 13.21 -9.51 -3.19
C ALA A 399 13.11 -8.31 -4.13
N ASP A 400 14.09 -7.41 -4.11
CA ASP A 400 14.13 -6.23 -4.98
C ASP A 400 14.23 -6.63 -6.46
N MET A 401 15.11 -7.58 -6.81
CA MET A 401 15.20 -8.10 -8.18
C MET A 401 13.88 -8.72 -8.65
N GLN A 402 13.19 -9.47 -7.79
CA GLN A 402 11.93 -10.12 -8.16
C GLN A 402 10.78 -9.13 -8.35
N MET A 403 10.76 -8.05 -7.58
CA MET A 403 9.71 -7.03 -7.67
C MET A 403 9.99 -5.96 -8.71
N GLY A 404 11.14 -6.01 -9.39
CA GLY A 404 11.55 -5.02 -10.39
C GLY A 404 11.87 -3.66 -9.77
N LEU A 405 12.47 -3.68 -8.59
CA LEU A 405 12.90 -2.50 -7.83
C LEU A 405 14.32 -2.05 -8.17
#